data_AF-A0A2V7PXU0-F1
#
_entry.id   AF-A0A2V7PXU0-F1
#
_cell.length_a   1.000
_cell.length_b   1.000
_cell.length_c   1.000
_cell.angle_alpha   90.00
_cell.angle_beta   90.00
_cell.angle_gamma   90.00
#
_symmetry.space_group_name_H-M   'P 1'
#
loop_
_entity.id
_entity.type
_entity.pdbx_description
1 polymer ?
#
loop_
_entity_poly.entity_id
_entity_poly.type
_entity_poly.pdbx_seq_one_letter_code
_entity_poly.pdbx_strand_id
1 'polypeptide(L)' 'LGAQPPTPSWGAMIAEGRDLLRVAPWVSLFPGLAIGVTVLGVNLVGDGLRDALDVRA' A
#
# COMPACT_ATOMS: atom_id res chain seq x y z
N LEU A 1 -9.54 6.90 12.22
CA LEU A 1 -8.63 6.17 13.15
C LEU A 1 -7.29 6.00 12.45
N GLY A 2 -6.44 7.04 12.48
CA GLY A 2 -5.07 6.93 12.00
C GLY A 2 -4.17 6.37 13.10
N ALA A 3 -3.15 5.61 12.75
CA ALA A 3 -2.13 5.16 13.68
C ALA A 3 -1.55 6.38 14.41
N GLN A 4 -1.71 6.43 15.74
CA GLN A 4 -1.13 7.49 16.56
C GLN A 4 0.38 7.25 16.65
N PRO A 5 1.22 8.31 16.55
CA PRO A 5 2.63 8.19 16.91
C PRO A 5 2.72 7.57 18.31
N PRO A 6 3.53 6.51 18.57
CA PRO A 6 4.75 6.10 17.87
C PRO A 6 4.60 4.89 16.92
N THR A 7 3.38 4.45 16.60
CA THR A 7 3.20 3.25 15.77
C THR A 7 3.54 3.53 14.30
N PRO A 8 4.56 2.87 13.72
CA PRO A 8 4.88 3.07 12.31
C PRO A 8 3.75 2.49 11.46
N SER A 9 3.22 3.32 10.55
CA SER A 9 2.29 2.90 9.50
C SER A 9 2.78 3.42 8.17
N TRP A 10 2.54 2.69 7.07
CA TRP A 10 3.02 3.12 5.75
C TRP A 10 2.49 4.50 5.35
N GLY A 11 1.25 4.84 5.71
CA GLY A 11 0.69 6.17 5.49
C GLY A 11 1.40 7.27 6.29
N ALA A 12 1.74 7.01 7.56
CA ALA A 12 2.50 7.95 8.37
C ALA A 12 3.94 8.14 7.86
N MET A 13 4.59 7.06 7.40
CA MET A 13 5.93 7.12 6.80
C MET A 13 5.97 7.97 5.52
N ILE A 14 4.94 7.90 4.69
CA ILE A 14 4.81 8.75 3.50
C ILE A 14 4.62 10.22 3.90
N ALA A 15 3.78 10.49 4.91
CA ALA A 15 3.52 11.84 5.39
C ALA A 15 4.78 12.50 5.96
N GLU A 16 5.57 11.76 6.74
CA GLU A 16 6.84 12.22 7.31
C GLU A 16 7.94 12.35 6.23
N GLY A 17 8.00 11.43 5.27
CA GLY A 17 8.96 11.46 4.17
C GLY A 17 8.74 12.62 3.17
N ARG A 18 7.62 13.34 3.26
CA ARG A 18 7.26 14.41 2.32
C ARG A 18 8.30 15.55 2.29
N ASP A 19 8.84 15.90 3.45
CA ASP A 19 9.88 16.94 3.56
C ASP A 19 11.25 16.45 3.07
N LEU A 20 11.44 15.13 3.02
CA LEU A 20 12.67 14.47 2.58
C LEU A 20 12.68 14.13 1.09
N LEU A 21 11.60 14.39 0.34
CA LEU A 21 11.48 13.99 -1.07
C LEU A 21 12.64 14.46 -1.95
N ARG A 22 13.23 15.63 -1.65
CA ARG A 22 14.34 16.19 -2.44
C ARG A 22 15.71 15.54 -2.14
N VAL A 23 15.88 14.95 -0.96
CA VAL A 23 17.18 14.47 -0.45
C VAL A 23 17.21 12.96 -0.22
N ALA A 24 16.07 12.38 0.14
CA ALA A 24 15.89 10.96 0.44
C ALA A 24 14.50 10.48 -0.03
N PRO A 25 14.22 10.51 -1.36
CA PRO A 25 12.91 10.12 -1.91
C PRO A 25 12.51 8.67 -1.59
N TRP A 26 13.49 7.80 -1.31
CA TRP A 26 13.23 6.42 -0.92
C TRP A 26 12.38 6.28 0.35
N VAL A 27 12.42 7.25 1.26
CA VAL A 27 11.65 7.25 2.51
C VAL A 27 10.14 7.21 2.23
N SER A 28 9.68 7.90 1.18
CA SER A 28 8.27 7.82 0.73
C SER A 28 8.04 6.72 -0.31
N LEU A 29 9.04 6.39 -1.13
CA LEU A 29 8.89 5.42 -2.23
C LEU A 29 8.59 4.01 -1.73
N PHE A 30 9.36 3.49 -0.77
CA PHE A 30 9.17 2.12 -0.27
C PHE A 30 7.79 1.87 0.35
N PRO A 31 7.30 2.69 1.30
CA PRO A 31 5.95 2.51 1.82
C PRO A 31 4.86 2.73 0.75
N GLY A 32 5.09 3.63 -0.22
CA GLY A 32 4.19 3.80 -1.37
C GLY A 32 4.11 2.55 -2.25
N LEU A 33 5.25 1.91 -2.55
CA LEU A 33 5.30 0.65 -3.28
C LEU A 33 4.68 -0.49 -2.50
N ALA A 34 4.90 -0.56 -1.18
CA ALA A 34 4.28 -1.56 -0.33
C ALA A 34 2.75 -1.49 -0.39
N ILE A 35 2.19 -0.29 -0.26
CA ILE A 35 0.73 -0.05 -0.45
C ILE A 35 0.31 -0.51 -1.85
N GLY A 36 1.03 -0.10 -2.90
CA GLY A 36 0.71 -0.46 -4.28
C GLY A 36 0.68 -1.97 -4.51
N VAL A 37 1.70 -2.69 -4.03
CA VAL A 37 1.78 -4.16 -4.14
C VAL A 37 0.67 -4.83 -3.35
N THR A 38 0.35 -4.36 -2.14
CA THR A 38 -0.76 -4.91 -1.35
C THR A 38 -2.10 -4.71 -2.04
N VAL A 39 -2.36 -3.51 -2.56
CA VAL A 39 -3.60 -3.22 -3.29
C VAL A 39 -3.67 -4.08 -4.55
N LEU A 40 -2.61 -4.14 -5.34
CA LEU A 40 -2.56 -4.98 -6.54
C LEU A 40 -2.77 -6.46 -6.20
N GLY A 41 -2.09 -6.98 -5.20
CA GLY A 41 -2.23 -8.37 -4.76
C GLY A 41 -3.64 -8.70 -4.32
N VAL A 42 -4.27 -7.83 -3.51
CA VAL A 42 -5.67 -8.02 -3.08
C VAL A 42 -6.63 -7.94 -4.27
N ASN A 43 -6.44 -7.00 -5.21
CA ASN A 43 -7.28 -6.93 -6.41
C ASN A 43 -7.14 -8.19 -7.27
N LEU A 44 -5.91 -8.65 -7.55
CA LEU A 44 -5.66 -9.84 -8.35
C LEU A 44 -6.21 -11.11 -7.68
N VAL A 45 -6.10 -11.22 -6.35
CA VAL A 45 -6.72 -12.32 -5.60
C VAL A 45 -8.24 -12.24 -5.68
N GLY A 46 -8.82 -11.05 -5.56
CA GLY A 46 -10.25 -10.83 -5.72
C GLY A 46 -10.74 -11.22 -7.12
N ASP A 47 -10.01 -10.82 -8.16
CA ASP A 47 -10.30 -11.17 -9.55
C ASP A 47 -10.15 -12.67 -9.78
N GLY A 48 -9.07 -13.31 -9.30
CA GLY A 48 -8.88 -14.75 -9.41
C GLY A 48 -9.93 -15.57 -8.64
N LEU A 49 -10.36 -15.09 -7.47
CA LEU A 49 -11.47 -15.68 -6.73
C LEU A 49 -12.79 -15.49 -7.48
N ARG A 50 -13.02 -14.32 -8.07
CA ARG A 50 -14.20 -14.07 -8.91
C ARG A 50 -14.20 -15.00 -10.11
N ASP A 51 -13.11 -15.15 -10.82
CA ASP A 51 -13.01 -16.04 -11.97
C ASP A 51 -13.22 -17.51 -11.58
N ALA A 52 -12.74 -17.93 -10.40
CA ALA A 52 -12.93 -19.28 -9.87
C ALA A 52 -14.37 -19.55 -9.40
N LEU A 53 -15.07 -18.52 -8.91
CA LEU A 53 -16.44 -18.61 -8.40
C LEU A 53 -17.50 -18.28 -9.46
N ASP A 54 -17.18 -17.47 -10.45
CA ASP A 54 -17.99 -17.19 -11.65
C ASP A 54 -17.79 -18.33 -12.67
N VAL A 55 -17.98 -19.56 -12.18
CA VAL A 55 -18.38 -20.68 -13.02
C VAL A 55 -19.79 -20.36 -13.49
N ARG A 56 -19.88 -19.74 -14.67
CA ARG A 56 -21.12 -19.68 -15.42
C ARG A 56 -21.53 -21.11 -15.80
N ALA A 57 -22.36 -21.71 -14.94
CA ALA A 57 -23.41 -22.64 -15.32
C ALA A 57 -24.60 -21.87 -15.90
#